data_AF-A0A4U8SI08-F1
#
_entry.id   AF-A0A4U8SI08-F1
#
_cell.length_a   1.000
_cell.length_b   1.000
_cell.length_c   1.000
_cell.angle_alpha   90.00
_cell.angle_beta   90.00
_cell.angle_gamma   90.00
#
_symmetry.space_group_name_H-M   'P 1'
#
loop_
_entity.id
_entity.type
_entity.pdbx_description
1 polymer ?
#
loop_
_entity_poly.entity_id
_entity_poly.type
_entity_poly.pdbx_seq_one_letter_code
_entity_poly.pdbx_strand_id
1 'polypeptide(L)'
;MRSIQNKTTIQQYEHKIIRYIARSINRVAKPKYPKQSIGAMSHNVRVRYEERVRKNWKRSRGEPNERLEAGRKWKNEIAQLPTKDSKGNPIFYREHDISIASSKNGRGTERIVTGHNKDGNVLYDYIYYTPNHYYDFIHLIPK
;
A
#
# COMPACT_ATOMS: atom_id res chain seq x y z
N MET A 1 -1.81 33.56 3.60
CA MET A 1 -0.81 32.46 3.72
C MET A 1 -0.97 31.59 4.99
N ARG A 2 -1.45 32.12 6.13
CA ARG A 2 -1.60 31.34 7.39
C ARG A 2 -2.66 30.21 7.38
N SER A 3 -3.69 30.27 6.52
CA SER A 3 -4.81 29.31 6.53
C SER A 3 -4.48 27.94 5.93
N ILE A 4 -3.53 27.87 4.99
CA ILE A 4 -3.15 26.62 4.31
C ILE A 4 -2.25 25.78 5.22
N GLN A 5 -1.32 26.43 5.93
CA GLN A 5 -0.40 25.79 6.87
C GLN A 5 -1.15 25.10 8.02
N ASN A 6 -2.17 25.77 8.58
CA ASN A 6 -3.01 25.19 9.63
C ASN A 6 -3.80 23.95 9.17
N LYS A 7 -4.31 23.93 7.92
CA LYS A 7 -5.00 22.74 7.37
C LYS A 7 -4.06 21.55 7.22
N THR A 8 -2.82 21.77 6.79
CA THR A 8 -1.82 20.70 6.65
C THR A 8 -1.45 20.12 8.02
N THR A 9 -1.35 20.96 9.05
CA THR A 9 -1.06 20.53 10.43
C THR A 9 -2.21 19.71 10.99
N ILE A 10 -3.47 20.12 10.80
CA ILE A 10 -4.65 19.37 11.26
C ILE A 10 -4.72 17.98 10.61
N GLN A 11 -4.55 17.88 9.28
CA GLN A 11 -4.52 16.57 8.59
C GLN A 11 -3.40 15.64 9.11
N GLN A 12 -2.24 16.19 9.48
CA GLN A 12 -1.15 15.41 10.06
C GLN A 12 -1.46 14.90 11.47
N TYR A 13 -2.15 15.68 12.29
CA TYR A 13 -2.59 15.25 13.63
C TYR A 13 -3.72 14.23 13.55
N GLU A 14 -4.71 14.44 12.68
CA GLU A 14 -5.73 13.45 12.36
C GLU A 14 -5.09 12.14 11.91
N HIS A 15 -4.09 12.20 11.03
CA HIS A 15 -3.35 11.02 10.60
C HIS A 15 -2.64 10.30 11.76
N LYS A 16 -2.00 11.03 12.69
CA LYS A 16 -1.38 10.43 13.87
C LYS A 16 -2.40 9.77 14.79
N ILE A 17 -3.53 10.42 15.04
CA ILE A 17 -4.61 9.90 15.89
C ILE A 17 -5.22 8.65 15.25
N ILE A 18 -5.50 8.69 13.95
CA ILE A 18 -6.02 7.53 13.20
C ILE A 18 -5.02 6.38 13.23
N ARG A 19 -3.71 6.61 13.03
CA ARG A 19 -2.69 5.57 13.17
C ARG A 19 -2.67 4.97 14.58
N TYR A 20 -2.79 5.80 15.62
CA TYR A 20 -2.80 5.34 17.01
C TYR A 20 -4.03 4.48 17.32
N ILE A 21 -5.22 4.94 16.93
CA ILE A 21 -6.48 4.21 17.09
C ILE A 21 -6.45 2.90 16.28
N ALA A 22 -6.03 2.94 15.01
CA ALA A 22 -5.90 1.74 14.17
C ALA A 22 -4.91 0.73 14.76
N ARG A 23 -3.76 1.17 15.29
CA ARG A 23 -2.79 0.30 15.96
C ARG A 23 -3.38 -0.40 17.19
N SER A 24 -4.18 0.32 17.98
CA SER A 24 -4.84 -0.20 19.18
C SER A 24 -5.99 -1.15 18.84
N ILE A 25 -6.78 -0.85 17.81
CA ILE A 25 -7.90 -1.70 17.35
C ILE A 25 -7.37 -2.96 16.65
N ASN A 26 -6.36 -2.87 15.78
CA ASN A 26 -5.76 -4.02 15.08
C ASN A 26 -5.11 -5.02 16.05
N ARG A 27 -4.68 -4.56 17.24
CA ARG A 27 -4.22 -5.44 18.33
C ARG A 27 -5.35 -6.25 18.96
N VAL A 28 -6.60 -5.78 18.90
CA VAL A 28 -7.77 -6.36 19.59
C VAL A 28 -8.73 -7.08 18.63
N ALA A 29 -8.83 -6.64 17.37
CA ALA A 29 -9.64 -7.25 16.32
C ALA A 29 -8.93 -7.13 14.96
N LYS A 30 -8.65 -8.26 14.29
CA LYS A 30 -8.00 -8.29 12.96
C LYS A 30 -8.88 -7.59 11.91
N PRO A 31 -8.33 -6.82 10.97
CA PRO A 31 -9.09 -6.37 9.81
C PRO A 31 -9.49 -7.57 8.95
N LYS A 32 -10.79 -7.70 8.64
CA LYS A 32 -11.27 -8.50 7.51
C LYS A 32 -11.18 -7.60 6.28
N TYR A 33 -10.06 -7.66 5.56
CA TYR A 33 -9.92 -6.91 4.30
C TYR A 33 -10.97 -7.42 3.32
N PRO A 34 -11.81 -6.54 2.71
CA PRO A 34 -12.66 -6.96 1.61
C PRO A 34 -11.77 -7.57 0.52
N LYS A 35 -12.23 -8.70 -0.03
CA LYS A 35 -11.54 -9.41 -1.11
C LYS A 35 -12.11 -8.93 -2.43
N GLN A 36 -11.25 -8.59 -3.37
CA GLN A 36 -11.66 -8.21 -4.72
C GLN A 36 -10.74 -8.86 -5.74
N SER A 37 -11.33 -9.48 -6.77
CA SER A 37 -10.54 -9.96 -7.90
C SER A 37 -9.86 -8.78 -8.58
N ILE A 38 -8.61 -8.96 -9.00
CA ILE A 38 -7.91 -7.95 -9.80
C ILE A 38 -8.73 -7.56 -11.05
N GLY A 39 -9.48 -8.50 -11.64
CA GLY A 39 -10.34 -8.24 -12.80
C GLY A 39 -11.45 -7.20 -12.55
N ALA A 40 -11.89 -7.06 -11.29
CA ALA A 40 -12.94 -6.14 -10.87
C ALA A 40 -12.41 -4.79 -10.37
N MET A 41 -11.09 -4.59 -10.35
CA MET A 41 -10.48 -3.31 -9.97
C MET A 41 -10.58 -2.29 -11.12
N SER A 42 -10.36 -1.00 -10.80
CA SER A 42 -10.29 0.06 -11.81
C SER A 42 -9.21 -0.23 -12.86
N HIS A 43 -9.38 0.31 -14.07
CA HIS A 43 -8.45 0.10 -15.19
C HIS A 43 -7.00 0.41 -14.79
N ASN A 44 -6.76 1.54 -14.09
CA ASN A 44 -5.43 1.94 -13.66
C ASN A 44 -4.80 0.93 -12.69
N VAL A 45 -5.55 0.45 -11.68
CA VAL A 45 -5.04 -0.56 -10.73
C VAL A 45 -4.66 -1.85 -11.45
N ARG A 46 -5.48 -2.30 -12.42
CA ARG A 46 -5.21 -3.51 -13.21
C ARG A 46 -3.93 -3.38 -14.04
N VAL A 47 -3.82 -2.30 -14.83
CA VAL A 47 -2.65 -2.08 -15.70
C VAL A 47 -1.38 -2.03 -14.87
N ARG A 48 -1.41 -1.35 -13.72
CA ARG A 48 -0.25 -1.32 -12.81
C ARG A 48 0.06 -2.68 -12.22
N TYR A 49 -0.94 -3.42 -11.75
CA TYR A 49 -0.72 -4.78 -11.26
C TYR A 49 -0.04 -5.67 -12.33
N GLU A 50 -0.56 -5.68 -13.55
CA GLU A 50 -0.02 -6.47 -14.67
C GLU A 50 1.42 -6.04 -15.03
N GLU A 51 1.69 -4.73 -15.07
CA GLU A 51 3.03 -4.19 -15.27
C GLU A 51 4.00 -4.69 -14.18
N ARG A 52 3.56 -4.69 -12.92
CA ARG A 52 4.37 -5.14 -11.78
C ARG A 52 4.62 -6.64 -11.81
N VAL A 53 3.62 -7.45 -12.16
CA VAL A 53 3.78 -8.89 -12.38
C VAL A 53 4.81 -9.15 -13.48
N ARG A 54 4.71 -8.48 -14.65
CA ARG A 54 5.66 -8.62 -15.76
C ARG A 54 7.10 -8.22 -15.38
N LYS A 55 7.24 -7.26 -14.46
CA LYS A 55 8.54 -6.82 -13.92
C LYS A 55 9.00 -7.66 -12.71
N ASN A 56 8.33 -8.77 -12.39
CA ASN A 56 8.59 -9.62 -11.22
C ASN A 56 8.68 -8.81 -9.91
N TRP A 57 7.85 -7.77 -9.79
CA TRP A 57 7.80 -6.87 -8.63
C TRP A 57 9.16 -6.22 -8.26
N LYS A 58 10.10 -6.16 -9.22
CA LYS A 58 11.44 -5.60 -9.02
C LYS A 58 11.42 -4.10 -8.73
N ARG A 59 12.35 -3.63 -7.90
CA ARG A 59 12.46 -2.21 -7.56
C ARG A 59 12.65 -1.36 -8.82
N SER A 60 11.94 -0.24 -8.91
CA SER A 60 12.16 0.80 -9.91
C SER A 60 12.04 2.17 -9.27
N ARG A 61 12.89 3.10 -9.68
CA ARG A 61 12.71 4.53 -9.39
C ARG A 61 11.85 5.13 -10.49
N GLY A 62 10.99 6.08 -10.14
CA GLY A 62 10.25 6.85 -11.13
C GLY A 62 11.17 7.78 -11.89
N GLU A 63 10.79 8.13 -13.12
CA GLU A 63 11.47 9.12 -13.92
C GLU A 63 11.33 10.52 -13.29
N PRO A 64 12.23 11.47 -13.59
CA PRO A 64 12.22 12.80 -12.98
C PRO A 64 10.87 13.53 -13.07
N ASN A 65 10.13 13.31 -14.15
CA ASN A 65 8.84 13.94 -14.44
C ASN A 65 7.62 13.06 -14.09
N GLU A 66 7.83 11.75 -13.88
CA GLU A 66 6.81 10.77 -13.51
C GLU A 66 7.30 9.94 -12.33
N ARG A 67 7.14 10.50 -11.13
CA ARG A 67 7.71 9.95 -9.88
C ARG A 67 6.94 8.74 -9.34
N LEU A 68 6.73 7.71 -10.15
CA LEU A 68 6.14 6.45 -9.70
C LEU A 68 7.25 5.48 -9.31
N GLU A 69 7.36 5.23 -8.02
CA GLU A 69 8.33 4.32 -7.45
C GLU A 69 7.68 2.97 -7.15
N ALA A 70 8.50 1.93 -7.19
CA ALA A 70 8.02 0.60 -6.87
C ALA A 70 9.08 -0.24 -6.17
N GLY A 71 8.62 -1.16 -5.32
CA GLY A 71 9.46 -2.12 -4.61
C GLY A 71 10.22 -1.56 -3.41
N ARG A 72 9.86 -0.36 -2.90
CA ARG A 72 10.41 0.16 -1.64
C ARG A 72 9.87 -0.66 -0.48
N LYS A 73 10.68 -0.85 0.57
CA LYS A 73 10.26 -1.57 1.78
C LYS A 73 9.16 -0.77 2.47
N TRP A 74 8.03 -1.41 2.76
CA TRP A 74 6.99 -0.87 3.62
C TRP A 74 7.00 -1.65 4.93
N LYS A 75 7.20 -0.95 6.04
CA LYS A 75 7.53 -1.60 7.32
C LYS A 75 6.33 -2.22 8.03
N ASN A 76 5.10 -1.90 7.62
CA ASN A 76 3.88 -2.32 8.33
C ASN A 76 3.97 -2.00 9.84
N GLU A 77 4.45 -0.80 10.20
CA GLU A 77 4.93 -0.48 11.56
C GLU A 77 3.84 -0.66 12.65
N ILE A 78 2.58 -0.51 12.26
CA ILE A 78 1.43 -0.64 13.16
C ILE A 78 0.68 -1.98 12.99
N ALA A 79 1.27 -2.95 12.29
CA ALA A 79 0.70 -4.27 12.02
C ALA A 79 -0.70 -4.21 11.40
N GLN A 80 -0.89 -3.30 10.44
CA GLN A 80 -2.12 -3.13 9.68
C GLN A 80 -2.41 -4.27 8.71
N LEU A 81 -1.36 -4.91 8.19
CA LEU A 81 -1.43 -6.14 7.40
C LEU A 81 -0.88 -7.33 8.21
N PRO A 82 -1.18 -8.59 7.84
CA PRO A 82 -0.63 -9.76 8.53
C PRO A 82 0.89 -9.74 8.63
N THR A 83 1.45 -9.98 9.82
CA THR A 83 2.91 -10.03 10.02
C THR A 83 3.51 -11.41 9.75
N LYS A 84 2.65 -12.43 9.68
CA LYS A 84 3.01 -13.83 9.42
C LYS A 84 2.10 -14.46 8.38
N ASP A 85 2.66 -15.39 7.61
CA ASP A 85 1.90 -16.21 6.66
C ASP A 85 1.09 -17.31 7.38
N SER A 86 0.34 -18.10 6.62
CA SER A 86 -0.47 -19.21 7.14
C SER A 86 0.36 -20.30 7.83
N LYS A 87 1.67 -20.37 7.56
CA LYS A 87 2.63 -21.29 8.17
C LYS A 87 3.38 -20.68 9.35
N GLY A 88 3.09 -19.42 9.69
CA GLY A 88 3.75 -18.69 10.77
C GLY A 88 5.07 -18.02 10.41
N ASN A 89 5.50 -18.06 9.14
CA ASN A 89 6.72 -17.38 8.68
C ASN A 89 6.49 -15.86 8.58
N PRO A 90 7.52 -15.02 8.82
CA PRO A 90 7.38 -13.58 8.70
C PRO A 90 7.11 -13.13 7.26
N ILE A 91 6.27 -12.10 7.11
CA ILE A 91 5.98 -11.46 5.83
C ILE A 91 6.71 -10.10 5.76
N PHE A 92 7.40 -9.86 4.64
CA PHE A 92 8.09 -8.60 4.36
C PHE A 92 7.37 -7.83 3.25
N TYR A 93 6.88 -6.64 3.56
CA TYR A 93 6.09 -5.88 2.59
C TYR A 93 6.91 -4.91 1.74
N ARG A 94 6.50 -4.77 0.48
CA ARG A 94 6.96 -3.74 -0.44
C ARG A 94 5.79 -2.98 -1.03
N GLU A 95 5.98 -1.68 -1.24
CA GLU A 95 4.98 -0.78 -1.84
C GLU A 95 5.29 -0.47 -3.30
N HIS A 96 4.24 -0.29 -4.10
CA HIS A 96 4.28 0.04 -5.52
C HIS A 96 3.24 1.12 -5.82
N ASP A 97 3.66 2.24 -6.38
CA ASP A 97 2.76 3.34 -6.73
C ASP A 97 1.81 2.99 -7.88
N ILE A 98 0.59 3.52 -7.79
CA ILE A 98 -0.41 3.39 -8.87
C ILE A 98 -0.68 4.72 -9.58
N SER A 99 -0.81 5.82 -8.82
CA SER A 99 -1.20 7.12 -9.35
C SER A 99 -0.21 8.22 -9.01
N ILE A 100 -0.22 9.28 -9.83
CA ILE A 100 0.51 10.55 -9.62
C ILE A 100 -0.45 11.51 -8.91
N ALA A 101 0.08 12.38 -8.04
CA ALA A 101 -0.71 13.39 -7.36
C ALA A 101 -1.23 14.43 -8.37
N SER A 102 -2.50 14.81 -8.24
CA SER A 102 -3.17 15.74 -9.17
C SER A 102 -2.58 17.15 -9.18
N SER A 103 -1.86 17.57 -8.13
CA SER A 103 -1.48 18.97 -7.92
C SER A 103 0.03 19.24 -7.92
N LYS A 104 0.89 18.30 -8.34
CA LYS A 104 2.36 18.44 -8.51
C LYS A 104 2.94 17.09 -8.95
N ASN A 105 4.11 17.11 -9.61
CA ASN A 105 4.94 15.96 -10.03
C ASN A 105 5.38 15.04 -8.86
N GLY A 106 4.43 14.49 -8.12
CA GLY A 106 4.61 13.71 -6.90
C GLY A 106 3.75 12.45 -6.91
N ARG A 107 3.94 11.60 -5.93
CA ARG A 107 3.23 10.31 -5.81
C ARG A 107 1.80 10.57 -5.34
N GLY A 108 0.81 9.97 -5.99
CA GLY A 108 -0.58 9.95 -5.54
C GLY A 108 -0.74 9.16 -4.23
N THR A 109 -1.95 8.91 -3.77
CA THR A 109 -2.20 8.16 -2.52
C THR A 109 -2.27 6.65 -2.73
N GLU A 110 -2.54 6.20 -3.96
CA GLU A 110 -2.84 4.80 -4.24
C GLU A 110 -1.57 3.94 -4.31
N ARG A 111 -1.61 2.77 -3.67
CA ARG A 111 -0.51 1.80 -3.68
C ARG A 111 -1.02 0.37 -3.82
N ILE A 112 -0.23 -0.47 -4.48
CA ILE A 112 -0.25 -1.91 -4.24
C ILE A 112 0.85 -2.22 -3.22
N VAL A 113 0.55 -3.05 -2.23
CA VAL A 113 1.47 -3.54 -1.22
C VAL A 113 1.57 -5.06 -1.38
N THR A 114 2.78 -5.56 -1.63
CA THR A 114 3.04 -6.99 -1.83
C THR A 114 3.82 -7.58 -0.67
N GLY A 115 3.35 -8.72 -0.16
CA GLY A 115 4.08 -9.55 0.77
C GLY A 115 5.18 -10.34 0.06
N HIS A 116 6.31 -10.50 0.74
CA HIS A 116 7.43 -11.33 0.31
C HIS A 116 7.87 -12.24 1.46
N ASN A 117 8.40 -13.40 1.10
CA ASN A 117 9.10 -14.25 2.06
C ASN A 117 10.53 -13.71 2.34
N LYS A 118 11.27 -14.38 3.24
CA LYS A 118 12.65 -14.01 3.60
C LYS A 118 13.62 -14.02 2.43
N ASP A 119 13.36 -14.86 1.42
CA ASP A 119 14.20 -15.01 0.21
C ASP A 119 13.86 -13.97 -0.87
N GLY A 120 12.86 -13.12 -0.61
CA GLY A 120 12.40 -12.07 -1.53
C GLY A 120 11.33 -12.51 -2.53
N ASN A 121 10.89 -13.78 -2.49
CA ASN A 121 9.82 -14.29 -3.34
C ASN A 121 8.48 -13.68 -2.96
N VAL A 122 7.67 -13.33 -3.95
CA VAL A 122 6.34 -12.74 -3.77
C VAL A 122 5.39 -13.78 -3.20
N LEU A 123 4.62 -13.39 -2.20
CA LEU A 123 3.53 -14.19 -1.65
C LEU A 123 2.21 -13.65 -2.20
N TYR A 124 1.67 -14.30 -3.24
CA TYR A 124 0.49 -13.81 -3.96
C TYR A 124 -0.80 -13.77 -3.11
N ASP A 125 -0.86 -14.55 -2.03
CA ASP A 125 -1.94 -14.50 -1.03
C ASP A 125 -1.88 -13.25 -0.12
N TYR A 126 -0.86 -12.41 -0.28
CA TYR A 126 -0.61 -11.24 0.54
C TYR A 126 -0.36 -10.01 -0.33
N ILE A 127 -1.24 -9.81 -1.32
CA ILE A 127 -1.25 -8.61 -2.15
C ILE A 127 -2.46 -7.75 -1.77
N TYR A 128 -2.19 -6.49 -1.45
CA TYR A 128 -3.20 -5.55 -1.00
C TYR A 128 -3.17 -4.28 -1.83
N TYR A 129 -4.34 -3.75 -2.12
CA TYR A 129 -4.49 -2.39 -2.66
C TYR A 129 -4.90 -1.45 -1.54
N THR A 130 -4.33 -0.25 -1.52
CA THR A 130 -4.79 0.85 -0.69
C THR A 130 -5.11 2.06 -1.56
N PRO A 131 -6.34 2.58 -1.53
CA PRO A 131 -6.71 3.76 -2.32
C PRO A 131 -6.18 5.07 -1.71
N ASN A 132 -5.88 5.06 -0.41
CA ASN A 132 -5.76 6.27 0.39
C ASN A 132 -4.46 6.38 1.19
N HIS A 133 -3.38 5.74 0.75
CA HIS A 133 -2.07 5.82 1.41
C HIS A 133 -2.06 5.12 2.79
N TYR A 134 -2.44 3.83 2.75
CA TYR A 134 -2.40 2.86 3.84
C TYR A 134 -3.42 3.07 4.96
N TYR A 135 -4.51 3.82 4.79
CA TYR A 135 -5.58 3.79 5.80
C TYR A 135 -6.44 2.54 5.64
N ASP A 136 -6.91 2.31 4.42
CA ASP A 136 -7.75 1.17 4.07
C ASP A 136 -7.02 0.22 3.13
N PHE A 137 -7.37 -1.06 3.24
CA PHE A 137 -6.81 -2.13 2.41
C PHE A 137 -7.89 -3.04 1.85
N ILE A 138 -7.76 -3.36 0.57
CA ILE A 138 -8.50 -4.39 -0.15
C ILE A 138 -7.52 -5.53 -0.44
N HIS A 139 -7.87 -6.77 -0.11
CA HIS A 139 -7.09 -7.94 -0.49
C HIS A 139 -7.37 -8.25 -1.96
N LEU A 140 -6.34 -8.11 -2.80
CA LEU A 140 -6.42 -8.44 -4.21
C LEU A 140 -6.30 -9.94 -4.42
N ILE A 141 -7.30 -10.54 -5.06
CA ILE A 141 -7.27 -11.93 -5.48
C ILE A 141 -6.76 -11.97 -6.93
N PRO A 142 -5.56 -12.54 -7.17
CA PRO A 142 -5.09 -12.78 -8.53
C PRO A 142 -6.12 -13.61 -9.32
N LYS A 143 -6.17 -13.41 -10.64
CA LYS A 143 -6.95 -14.30 -11.50
C LYS A 143 -6.35 -15.69 -11.55
#